data_AF-A0A849DBD3-F1
#
_entry.id   AF-A0A849DBD3-F1
#
_cell.length_a   1.000
_cell.length_b   1.000
_cell.length_c   1.000
_cell.angle_alpha   90.00
_cell.angle_beta   90.00
_cell.angle_gamma   90.00
#
_symmetry.space_group_name_H-M   'P 1'
#
loop_
_entity.id
_entity.type
_entity.pdbx_description
1 polymer ?
#
loop_
_entity_poly.entity_id
_entity_poly.type
_entity_poly.pdbx_seq_one_letter_code
_entity_poly.pdbx_strand_id
1 'polypeptide(L)'
;MGMLMIAIGIGFFGSIIVFFVAEEMSLKDSDFSDIKDAFTKELSLDESLSKYGTIKYMAMYIIGVAIIGLLVSTQILIPNGFGLGFSMAYVFLPSLIGSLIILLIKWRFQPLLKLISSFMFGAGYIGASAFAVAATNLLLT
;
A
#
# COMPACT_ATOMS: atom_id res chain seq x y z
N MET A 1 15.28 -6.97 -17.85
CA MET A 1 13.80 -7.02 -17.81
C MET A 1 13.25 -8.09 -16.86
N GLY A 2 13.70 -9.36 -16.91
CA GLY A 2 13.18 -10.41 -16.01
C GLY A 2 13.29 -10.08 -14.51
N MET A 3 14.44 -9.62 -14.04
CA MET A 3 14.64 -9.23 -12.63
C MET A 3 13.77 -8.03 -12.21
N LEU A 4 13.50 -7.09 -13.13
CA LEU A 4 12.60 -5.96 -12.86
C LEU A 4 11.15 -6.45 -12.69
N MET A 5 10.71 -7.40 -13.50
CA MET A 5 9.38 -8.00 -13.35
C MET A 5 9.24 -8.75 -12.02
N ILE A 6 10.31 -9.41 -11.57
CA ILE A 6 10.35 -10.04 -10.25
C ILE A 6 10.25 -8.98 -9.14
N ALA A 7 11.01 -7.88 -9.23
CA ALA A 7 10.91 -6.77 -8.30
C ALA A 7 9.48 -6.20 -8.22
N ILE A 8 8.87 -5.91 -9.39
CA ILE A 8 7.48 -5.43 -9.48
C ILE A 8 6.51 -6.44 -8.87
N GLY A 9 6.68 -7.74 -9.15
CA GLY A 9 5.87 -8.80 -8.59
C GLY A 9 5.97 -8.89 -7.07
N ILE A 10 7.19 -8.84 -6.52
CA ILE A 10 7.44 -8.83 -5.07
C ILE A 10 6.81 -7.60 -4.43
N GLY A 11 7.03 -6.42 -5.00
CA GLY A 11 6.44 -5.17 -4.54
C GLY A 11 4.92 -5.24 -4.52
N PHE A 12 4.31 -5.72 -5.60
CA PHE A 12 2.87 -5.84 -5.75
C PHE A 12 2.26 -6.87 -4.79
N PHE A 13 2.67 -8.14 -4.86
CA PHE A 13 2.07 -9.20 -4.04
C PHE A 13 2.38 -9.00 -2.56
N GLY A 14 3.61 -8.59 -2.23
CA GLY A 14 4.01 -8.31 -0.86
C GLY A 14 3.21 -7.16 -0.25
N SER A 15 3.08 -6.04 -0.96
CA SER A 15 2.30 -4.90 -0.45
C SER A 15 0.81 -5.19 -0.34
N ILE A 16 0.21 -5.93 -1.28
CA ILE A 16 -1.21 -6.31 -1.19
C ILE A 16 -1.47 -7.19 0.04
N ILE A 17 -0.61 -8.17 0.31
CA ILE A 17 -0.76 -9.03 1.48
C ILE A 17 -0.68 -8.19 2.76
N VAL A 18 0.33 -7.33 2.87
CA VAL A 18 0.49 -6.43 4.03
C VAL A 18 -0.72 -5.51 4.17
N PHE A 19 -1.23 -4.98 3.07
CA PHE A 19 -2.41 -4.12 3.05
C PHE A 19 -3.65 -4.83 3.58
N PHE A 20 -3.94 -6.04 3.09
CA PHE A 20 -5.10 -6.80 3.56
C PHE A 20 -4.97 -7.22 5.02
N VAL A 21 -3.77 -7.56 5.50
CA VAL A 21 -3.55 -7.85 6.92
C VAL A 21 -3.80 -6.59 7.77
N ALA A 22 -3.22 -5.45 7.37
CA ALA A 22 -3.43 -4.18 8.07
C ALA A 22 -4.91 -3.77 8.08
N GLU A 23 -5.61 -3.98 6.96
CA GLU A 23 -7.04 -3.72 6.84
C GLU A 23 -7.87 -4.66 7.74
N GLU A 24 -7.59 -5.96 7.74
CA GLU A 24 -8.33 -6.92 8.56
C GLU A 24 -8.14 -6.62 10.06
N MET A 25 -6.94 -6.21 10.46
CA MET A 25 -6.69 -5.76 11.83
C MET A 25 -7.47 -4.48 12.15
N SER A 26 -7.52 -3.51 11.24
CA SER A 26 -8.34 -2.28 11.38
C SER A 26 -9.83 -2.58 11.52
N LEU A 27 -10.34 -3.57 10.77
CA LEU A 27 -11.74 -4.01 10.84
C LEU A 27 -12.05 -4.84 12.10
N LYS A 28 -11.09 -5.59 12.65
CA LYS A 28 -11.28 -6.36 13.90
C LYS A 28 -11.22 -5.50 15.15
N ASP A 29 -10.48 -4.40 15.11
CA ASP A 29 -10.34 -3.44 16.21
C ASP A 29 -11.50 -2.42 16.27
N SER A 30 -12.39 -2.43 15.26
CA SER A 30 -13.59 -1.59 15.21
C SER A 30 -14.81 -2.33 15.75
N ASP A 31 -15.59 -1.66 16.60
CA ASP A 31 -16.75 -2.25 17.27
C ASP A 31 -17.87 -2.55 16.25
N PHE A 32 -18.20 -3.83 16.07
CA PHE A 32 -19.11 -4.32 15.02
C PHE A 32 -20.58 -3.89 15.22
N SER A 33 -20.93 -3.24 16.35
CA SER A 33 -22.23 -2.58 16.53
C SER A 33 -22.44 -1.41 15.56
N ASP A 34 -21.34 -0.77 15.13
CA ASP A 34 -21.36 0.50 14.40
C ASP A 34 -21.16 0.32 12.88
N ILE A 35 -20.83 -0.90 12.43
CA ILE A 35 -20.75 -1.22 11.00
C ILE A 35 -22.12 -1.07 10.34
N LYS A 36 -23.22 -1.31 11.07
CA LYS A 36 -24.57 -1.05 10.55
C LYS A 36 -24.75 0.40 10.13
N ASP A 37 -24.20 1.36 10.89
CA ASP A 37 -24.23 2.79 10.56
C ASP A 37 -23.31 3.14 9.38
N ALA A 38 -22.20 2.42 9.18
CA ALA A 38 -21.35 2.56 7.99
C ALA A 38 -22.00 2.01 6.70
N PHE A 39 -23.13 1.31 6.80
CA PHE A 39 -23.94 0.89 5.66
C PHE A 39 -25.16 1.78 5.44
N THR A 40 -25.65 2.51 6.45
CA THR A 40 -26.89 3.30 6.40
C THR A 40 -26.73 4.81 6.51
N LYS A 41 -25.57 5.33 6.97
CA LYS A 41 -25.23 6.76 7.00
C LYS A 41 -23.97 7.03 6.18
N GLU A 42 -23.95 8.15 5.47
CA GLU A 42 -22.70 8.70 4.93
C GLU A 42 -21.86 9.17 6.12
N LEU A 43 -20.87 8.37 6.52
CA LEU A 43 -19.92 8.78 7.55
C LEU A 43 -18.99 9.87 6.98
N SER A 44 -18.69 10.87 7.81
CA SER A 44 -17.67 11.85 7.47
C SER A 44 -16.28 11.21 7.40
N LEU A 45 -15.38 11.82 6.61
CA LEU A 45 -14.02 11.32 6.39
C LEU A 45 -13.22 11.19 7.70
N ASP A 46 -13.41 12.16 8.61
CA ASP A 46 -12.68 12.26 9.87
C ASP A 46 -13.17 11.20 10.89
N GLU A 47 -14.48 10.96 10.95
CA GLU A 47 -15.05 9.87 11.72
C GLU A 47 -14.61 8.51 11.17
N SER A 48 -14.52 8.35 9.85
CA SER A 48 -14.05 7.11 9.23
C SER A 48 -12.55 6.82 9.48
N LEU A 49 -11.74 7.85 9.71
CA LEU A 49 -10.30 7.67 9.95
C LEU A 49 -9.98 7.40 11.43
N SER A 50 -10.70 8.04 12.37
CA SER A 50 -10.49 7.84 13.80
C SER A 50 -11.17 6.57 14.32
N LYS A 51 -12.37 6.26 13.83
CA LYS A 51 -13.22 5.17 14.35
C LYS A 51 -12.73 3.76 13.98
N TYR A 52 -11.92 3.64 12.93
CA TYR A 52 -11.35 2.36 12.47
C TYR A 52 -9.86 2.20 12.83
N GLY A 53 -9.27 3.10 13.61
CA GLY A 53 -7.84 3.08 13.92
C GLY A 53 -6.95 3.16 12.67
N THR A 54 -7.49 3.70 11.58
CA THR A 54 -6.94 3.64 10.23
C THR A 54 -5.52 4.17 10.13
N ILE A 55 -5.17 5.18 10.95
CA ILE A 55 -3.84 5.78 10.99
C ILE A 55 -2.77 4.77 11.47
N LYS A 56 -3.05 4.01 12.54
CA LYS A 56 -2.11 3.04 13.12
C LYS A 56 -1.82 1.90 12.13
N TYR A 57 -2.87 1.38 11.52
CA TYR A 57 -2.75 0.28 10.55
C TYR A 57 -2.17 0.74 9.21
N MET A 58 -2.44 1.98 8.81
CA MET A 58 -1.77 2.59 7.66
C MET A 58 -0.28 2.81 7.90
N ALA A 59 0.12 3.22 9.10
CA ALA A 59 1.54 3.31 9.46
C ALA A 59 2.21 1.92 9.40
N MET A 60 1.54 0.87 9.89
CA MET A 60 2.03 -0.50 9.78
C MET A 60 2.21 -0.94 8.31
N TYR A 61 1.24 -0.61 7.45
CA TYR A 61 1.34 -0.85 6.01
C TYR A 61 2.54 -0.11 5.38
N ILE A 62 2.70 1.18 5.67
CA ILE A 62 3.82 2.00 5.16
C ILE A 62 5.16 1.41 5.58
N ILE A 63 5.30 1.00 6.84
CA ILE A 63 6.53 0.35 7.35
C ILE A 63 6.78 -0.97 6.62
N GLY A 64 5.75 -1.81 6.44
CA GLY A 64 5.89 -3.08 5.72
C GLY A 64 6.33 -2.89 4.27
N VAL A 65 5.73 -1.93 3.56
CA VAL A 65 6.14 -1.60 2.18
C VAL A 65 7.55 -1.00 2.14
N ALA A 66 7.93 -0.18 3.12
CA ALA A 66 9.29 0.37 3.18
C ALA A 66 10.33 -0.74 3.33
N ILE A 67 10.10 -1.74 4.19
CA ILE A 67 10.98 -2.91 4.35
C ILE A 67 11.11 -3.69 3.03
N ILE A 68 9.97 -3.94 2.35
CA ILE A 68 9.98 -4.59 1.03
C ILE A 68 10.79 -3.76 0.02
N GLY A 69 10.58 -2.44 -0.01
CA GLY A 69 11.31 -1.51 -0.86
C GLY A 69 12.81 -1.52 -0.62
N LEU A 70 13.25 -1.58 0.64
CA LEU A 70 14.66 -1.67 1.01
C LEU A 70 15.25 -3.00 0.51
N LEU A 71 14.57 -4.12 0.74
CA LEU A 71 15.02 -5.44 0.27
C LEU A 71 15.12 -5.50 -1.26
N VAL A 72 14.09 -5.05 -1.96
CA VAL A 72 14.07 -5.04 -3.43
C VAL A 72 15.16 -4.12 -3.98
N SER A 73 15.36 -2.94 -3.37
CA SER A 73 16.38 -2.01 -3.85
C SER A 73 17.80 -2.55 -3.65
N THR A 74 18.08 -3.09 -2.47
CA THR A 74 19.41 -3.63 -2.12
C THR A 74 19.76 -4.94 -2.82
N GLN A 75 18.77 -5.81 -3.07
CA GLN A 75 19.01 -7.15 -3.64
C GLN A 75 18.76 -7.22 -5.15
N ILE A 76 17.95 -6.31 -5.70
CA ILE A 76 17.57 -6.36 -7.11
C ILE A 76 17.94 -5.06 -7.83
N LEU A 77 17.46 -3.90 -7.39
CA LEU A 77 17.60 -2.68 -8.21
C LEU A 77 19.05 -2.24 -8.37
N ILE A 78 19.77 -2.07 -7.26
CA ILE A 78 21.17 -1.61 -7.26
C ILE A 78 22.10 -2.67 -7.89
N PRO A 79 22.06 -3.96 -7.50
CA PRO A 79 22.98 -4.96 -8.05
C PRO A 79 22.82 -5.20 -9.55
N ASN A 80 21.64 -4.95 -10.11
CA ASN A 80 21.39 -5.09 -11.55
C ASN A 80 21.66 -3.79 -12.34
N GLY A 81 22.14 -2.72 -11.68
CA GLY A 81 22.45 -1.45 -12.31
C GLY A 81 21.23 -0.75 -12.93
N PHE A 82 20.04 -0.96 -12.37
CA PHE A 82 18.83 -0.34 -12.90
C PHE A 82 18.84 1.17 -12.64
N GLY A 83 18.74 1.96 -13.71
CA GLY A 83 18.63 3.40 -13.63
C GLY A 83 17.28 3.90 -13.10
N LEU A 84 17.19 5.21 -12.87
CA LEU A 84 16.03 5.89 -12.26
C LEU A 84 14.68 5.49 -12.91
N GLY A 85 14.63 5.36 -14.23
CA GLY A 85 13.39 5.00 -14.93
C GLY A 85 12.81 3.64 -14.53
N PHE A 86 13.67 2.64 -14.31
CA PHE A 86 13.25 1.32 -13.86
C PHE A 86 12.87 1.31 -12.38
N SER A 87 13.58 2.07 -11.55
CA SER A 87 13.23 2.27 -10.15
C SER A 87 11.86 2.94 -10.01
N MET A 88 11.56 3.91 -10.87
CA MET A 88 10.23 4.53 -10.95
C MET A 88 9.15 3.54 -11.41
N ALA A 89 9.46 2.65 -12.36
CA ALA A 89 8.52 1.60 -12.74
C ALA A 89 8.17 0.68 -11.56
N TYR A 90 9.14 0.33 -10.71
CA TYR A 90 8.91 -0.43 -9.47
C TYR A 90 8.05 0.33 -8.44
N VAL A 91 8.18 1.66 -8.36
CA VAL A 91 7.39 2.50 -7.44
C VAL A 91 5.95 2.66 -7.93
N PHE A 92 5.73 2.92 -9.23
CA PHE A 92 4.42 3.32 -9.75
C PHE A 92 3.56 2.17 -10.28
N LEU A 93 4.15 1.11 -10.87
CA LEU A 93 3.33 0.04 -11.45
C LEU A 93 2.59 -0.77 -10.37
N PRO A 94 3.24 -1.24 -9.29
CA PRO A 94 2.54 -1.93 -8.21
C PRO A 94 1.46 -1.07 -7.55
N SER A 95 1.72 0.23 -7.34
CA SER A 95 0.73 1.13 -6.75
C SER A 95 -0.51 1.27 -7.64
N LEU A 96 -0.32 1.50 -8.94
CA LEU A 96 -1.43 1.66 -9.89
C LEU A 96 -2.26 0.37 -10.00
N ILE A 97 -1.58 -0.77 -10.19
CA ILE A 97 -2.26 -2.06 -10.37
C ILE A 97 -2.98 -2.45 -9.07
N GLY A 98 -2.33 -2.32 -7.91
CA GLY A 98 -2.93 -2.68 -6.64
C GLY A 98 -4.07 -1.76 -6.23
N SER A 99 -3.96 -0.44 -6.44
CA SER A 99 -5.06 0.50 -6.22
C SER A 99 -6.28 0.15 -7.07
N LEU A 100 -6.08 -0.20 -8.34
CA LEU A 100 -7.16 -0.58 -9.25
C LEU A 100 -7.82 -1.90 -8.82
N ILE A 101 -7.03 -2.89 -8.41
CA ILE A 101 -7.54 -4.17 -7.92
C ILE A 101 -8.35 -4.00 -6.63
N ILE A 102 -7.88 -3.20 -5.68
CA ILE A 102 -8.61 -2.91 -4.43
C ILE A 102 -9.96 -2.24 -4.72
N LEU A 103 -9.98 -1.33 -5.69
CA LEU A 103 -11.21 -0.65 -6.11
C LEU A 103 -12.22 -1.64 -6.72
N LEU A 104 -11.75 -2.62 -7.50
CA LEU A 104 -12.61 -3.62 -8.14
C LEU A 104 -13.08 -4.75 -7.20
N ILE A 105 -12.22 -5.23 -6.29
CA ILE A 105 -12.51 -6.39 -5.43
C ILE A 105 -13.49 -6.06 -4.31
N LYS A 106 -13.45 -4.85 -3.74
CA LYS A 106 -14.28 -4.48 -2.59
C LYS A 106 -15.74 -4.25 -2.99
N TRP A 107 -16.46 -5.26 -3.46
CA TRP A 107 -17.86 -5.13 -3.88
C TRP A 107 -18.83 -4.79 -2.74
N ARG A 108 -18.48 -5.19 -1.50
CA ARG A 108 -19.39 -5.16 -0.35
C ARG A 108 -19.39 -3.86 0.46
N PHE A 109 -18.52 -2.89 0.17
CA PHE A 109 -18.40 -1.64 0.94
C PHE A 109 -18.95 -0.42 0.17
N GLN A 110 -19.33 0.65 0.89
CA GLN A 110 -19.76 1.91 0.28
C GLN A 110 -18.69 2.45 -0.70
N PRO A 111 -19.08 3.10 -1.83
CA PRO A 111 -18.14 3.60 -2.84
C PRO A 111 -17.02 4.49 -2.30
N LEU A 112 -17.33 5.36 -1.32
CA LEU A 112 -16.37 6.27 -0.70
C LEU A 112 -15.23 5.51 0.01
N LEU A 113 -15.58 4.44 0.74
CA LEU A 113 -14.61 3.64 1.50
C LEU A 113 -13.66 2.86 0.57
N LYS A 114 -14.15 2.43 -0.60
CA LYS A 114 -13.31 1.81 -1.65
C LYS A 114 -12.29 2.81 -2.20
N LEU A 115 -12.74 4.04 -2.46
CA LEU A 115 -11.89 5.09 -3.00
C LEU A 115 -10.79 5.46 -2.02
N ILE A 116 -11.14 5.66 -0.75
CA ILE A 116 -10.17 5.94 0.31
C ILE A 116 -9.17 4.80 0.43
N SER A 117 -9.64 3.55 0.52
CA SER A 117 -8.75 2.38 0.62
C SER A 117 -7.82 2.24 -0.59
N SER A 118 -8.33 2.43 -1.80
CA SER A 118 -7.54 2.38 -3.04
C SER A 118 -6.49 3.48 -3.07
N PHE A 119 -6.85 4.69 -2.65
CA PHE A 119 -5.94 5.83 -2.56
C PHE A 119 -4.87 5.60 -1.48
N MET A 120 -5.26 5.09 -0.31
CA MET A 120 -4.34 4.81 0.80
C MET A 120 -3.31 3.73 0.44
N PHE A 121 -3.73 2.67 -0.25
CA PHE A 121 -2.80 1.68 -0.79
C PHE A 121 -1.78 2.34 -1.73
N GLY A 122 -2.27 3.10 -2.71
CA GLY A 122 -1.43 3.68 -3.76
C GLY A 122 -0.48 4.74 -3.23
N ALA A 123 -0.99 5.72 -2.48
CA ALA A 123 -0.19 6.79 -1.89
C ALA A 123 0.80 6.24 -0.85
N GLY A 124 0.36 5.31 0.02
CA GLY A 124 1.23 4.67 0.99
C GLY A 124 2.34 3.84 0.32
N TYR A 125 2.02 3.13 -0.77
CA TYR A 125 3.01 2.39 -1.54
C TYR A 125 4.05 3.31 -2.16
N ILE A 126 3.61 4.34 -2.89
CA ILE A 126 4.49 5.29 -3.57
C ILE A 126 5.41 5.96 -2.55
N GLY A 127 4.86 6.49 -1.46
CA GLY A 127 5.64 7.17 -0.43
C GLY A 127 6.70 6.27 0.20
N ALA A 128 6.31 5.06 0.62
CA ALA A 128 7.21 4.12 1.27
C ALA A 128 8.31 3.60 0.31
N SER A 129 7.91 3.17 -0.89
CA SER A 129 8.82 2.59 -1.87
C SER A 129 9.76 3.62 -2.47
N ALA A 130 9.29 4.83 -2.78
CA ALA A 130 10.13 5.92 -3.27
C ALA A 130 11.16 6.32 -2.21
N PHE A 131 10.76 6.43 -0.94
CA PHE A 131 11.68 6.71 0.15
C PHE A 131 12.73 5.60 0.30
N ALA A 132 12.32 4.33 0.30
CA ALA A 132 13.24 3.20 0.41
C ALA A 132 14.25 3.15 -0.75
N VAL A 133 13.79 3.36 -1.97
CA VAL A 133 14.65 3.44 -3.17
C VAL A 133 15.61 4.62 -3.06
N ALA A 134 15.12 5.81 -2.70
CA ALA A 134 15.97 7.00 -2.55
C ALA A 134 17.03 6.81 -1.46
N ALA A 135 16.64 6.28 -0.30
CA ALA A 135 17.54 6.03 0.82
C ALA A 135 18.64 5.02 0.46
N THR A 136 18.27 3.92 -0.19
CA THR A 136 19.25 2.90 -0.60
C THR A 136 20.20 3.38 -1.68
N ASN A 137 19.73 4.17 -2.66
CA ASN A 137 20.64 4.80 -3.61
C ASN A 137 21.58 5.79 -2.88
N LEU A 138 21.07 6.65 -2.00
CA LEU A 138 21.93 7.59 -1.26
C LEU A 138 23.00 6.89 -0.39
N LEU A 139 22.69 5.72 0.17
CA LEU A 139 23.57 5.04 1.13
C LEU A 139 24.50 4.00 0.51
N LEU A 140 24.19 3.48 -0.69
CA LEU A 140 24.87 2.33 -1.28
C LEU A 140 25.40 2.56 -2.71
N THR A 141 25.13 3.70 -3.33
CA THR A 141 25.75 4.15 -4.58
C THR A 141 26.52 5.44 -4.35
#